data_AF-I3S0T2-F1
#
_entry.id   AF-I3S0T2-F1
#
_cell.length_a   1.000
_cell.length_b   1.000
_cell.length_c   1.000
_cell.angle_alpha   90.00
_cell.angle_beta   90.00
_cell.angle_gamma   90.00
#
_symmetry.space_group_name_H-M   'P 1'
#
loop_
_entity.id
_entity.type
_entity.pdbx_description
1 polymer ?
#
loop_
_entity_poly.entity_id
_entity_poly.type
_entity_poly.pdbx_seq_one_letter_code
_entity_poly.pdbx_strand_id
1 'polypeptide(L)'
;MRGLFGITKTLFNGTKSSFSPCRNRAYSLVPMVIETSSRGERAYDIFSRLLKERIVCINGPISDDTAHVVVAQLLFLESENPSKPINMYLNSPGGAVTAGLAIYDTMQYIRSPNNTICLGQAASMGSSFCCVQVPRVRGVLFRMLQS
;
A
#
# COMPACT_ATOMS: atom_id res chain seq x y z
N MET A 1 43.38 44.25 -31.20
CA MET A 1 43.24 42.79 -31.03
C MET A 1 41.97 42.53 -30.23
N ARG A 2 40.91 42.04 -30.89
CA ARG A 2 39.57 41.80 -30.31
C ARG A 2 39.57 40.42 -29.64
N GLY A 3 39.50 40.35 -28.31
CA GLY A 3 39.32 39.11 -27.55
C GLY A 3 37.84 38.89 -27.24
N LEU A 4 37.27 37.87 -27.86
CA LEU A 4 35.85 37.51 -27.79
C LEU A 4 35.45 37.00 -26.38
N PHE A 5 34.42 37.64 -25.82
CA PHE A 5 33.58 37.11 -24.75
C PHE A 5 32.77 35.92 -25.30
N GLY A 6 33.19 34.70 -24.97
CA GLY A 6 32.47 33.46 -25.29
C GLY A 6 31.67 32.95 -24.11
N ILE A 7 30.43 33.43 -23.97
CA ILE A 7 29.42 32.86 -23.08
C ILE A 7 28.92 31.56 -23.72
N THR A 8 29.31 30.41 -23.20
CA THR A 8 28.57 29.16 -23.47
C THR A 8 28.12 28.58 -22.13
N LYS A 9 26.91 28.96 -21.74
CA LYS A 9 26.10 28.22 -20.75
C LYS A 9 25.98 26.78 -21.25
N THR A 10 26.75 25.87 -20.68
CA THR A 10 26.51 24.44 -20.82
C THR A 10 25.16 24.15 -20.18
N LEU A 11 24.23 23.78 -21.05
CA LEU A 11 22.85 23.44 -20.76
C LEU A 11 22.82 22.33 -19.72
N PHE A 12 22.26 22.67 -18.56
CA PHE A 12 21.76 21.73 -17.57
C PHE A 12 20.67 20.90 -18.25
N ASN A 13 21.03 19.78 -18.87
CA ASN A 13 20.07 18.79 -19.33
C ASN A 13 19.51 18.09 -18.10
N GLY A 14 18.45 18.68 -17.54
CA GLY A 14 17.54 17.99 -16.64
C GLY A 14 16.88 16.85 -17.42
N THR A 15 17.46 15.65 -17.30
CA THR A 15 16.78 14.42 -17.63
C THR A 15 15.60 14.30 -16.68
N LYS A 16 14.41 14.67 -17.20
CA LYS A 16 13.13 14.39 -16.57
C LYS A 16 13.14 12.91 -16.19
N SER A 17 13.03 12.63 -14.89
CA SER A 17 12.85 11.28 -14.40
C SER A 17 11.69 10.67 -15.19
N SER A 18 12.00 9.62 -15.94
CA SER A 18 11.00 8.80 -16.59
C SER A 18 10.14 8.19 -15.49
N PHE A 19 9.08 8.91 -15.10
CA PHE A 19 7.96 8.36 -14.36
C PHE A 19 7.37 7.29 -15.25
N SER A 20 7.82 6.07 -15.02
CA SER A 20 7.25 4.86 -15.60
C SER A 20 5.74 4.92 -15.38
N PRO A 21 4.90 4.95 -16.42
CA PRO A 21 3.47 4.83 -16.22
C PRO A 21 3.27 3.50 -15.50
N CYS A 22 2.50 3.53 -14.41
CA CYS A 22 2.08 2.35 -13.69
C CYS A 22 1.52 1.36 -14.71
N ARG A 23 2.35 0.38 -15.08
CA ARG A 23 2.00 -0.67 -16.04
C ARG A 23 0.72 -1.27 -15.51
N ASN A 24 -0.37 -1.01 -16.22
CA ASN A 24 -1.71 -1.42 -15.89
C ASN A 24 -1.66 -2.94 -15.70
N ARG A 25 -1.42 -3.38 -14.46
CA ARG A 25 -1.53 -4.78 -14.08
C ARG A 25 -3.02 -4.99 -13.99
N ALA A 26 -3.63 -5.20 -15.16
CA ALA A 26 -4.85 -5.95 -15.23
C ALA A 26 -4.60 -7.21 -14.40
N TYR A 27 -5.19 -7.26 -13.20
CA TYR A 27 -5.42 -8.51 -12.49
C TYR A 27 -6.42 -9.27 -13.38
N SER A 28 -5.90 -9.81 -14.48
CA SER A 28 -6.65 -10.07 -15.71
C SER A 28 -7.82 -11.03 -15.46
N LEU A 29 -7.69 -11.94 -14.49
CA LEU A 29 -8.77 -12.76 -13.99
C LEU A 29 -8.48 -13.02 -12.51
N VAL A 30 -9.20 -12.35 -11.61
CA VAL A 30 -9.15 -12.71 -10.19
C VAL A 30 -9.90 -14.03 -10.04
N PRO A 31 -9.27 -15.09 -9.52
CA PRO A 31 -9.95 -16.37 -9.37
C PRO A 31 -11.08 -16.27 -8.34
N MET A 32 -12.21 -16.87 -8.69
CA MET A 32 -13.39 -16.96 -7.84
C MET A 32 -13.31 -18.25 -7.00
N VAL A 33 -13.47 -18.10 -5.70
CA VAL A 33 -13.52 -19.16 -4.70
C VAL A 33 -14.98 -19.43 -4.35
N ILE A 34 -15.42 -20.67 -4.52
CA ILE A 34 -16.78 -21.09 -4.21
C ILE A 34 -16.77 -21.74 -2.83
N GLU A 35 -17.56 -21.19 -1.90
CA GLU A 35 -17.79 -21.79 -0.59
C GLU A 35 -19.15 -22.46 -0.54
N THR A 36 -19.15 -23.75 -0.22
CA THR A 36 -20.35 -24.52 0.06
C THR A 36 -20.72 -24.33 1.53
N SER A 37 -21.72 -23.50 1.80
CA SER A 37 -22.35 -23.43 3.12
C SER A 37 -23.56 -24.35 3.16
N SER A 38 -23.97 -24.82 4.34
CA SER A 38 -25.17 -25.64 4.53
C SER A 38 -26.47 -24.96 4.06
N ARG A 39 -26.44 -23.65 3.80
CA ARG A 39 -27.53 -22.84 3.23
C ARG A 39 -27.36 -22.47 1.75
N GLY A 40 -26.40 -23.07 1.05
CA GLY A 40 -26.15 -22.85 -0.39
C GLY A 40 -24.72 -22.42 -0.71
N GLU A 41 -24.40 -22.41 -2.00
CA GLU A 41 -23.10 -22.00 -2.52
C GLU A 41 -23.03 -20.47 -2.65
N ARG A 42 -21.97 -19.86 -2.11
CA ARG A 42 -21.65 -18.45 -2.34
C ARG A 42 -20.26 -18.36 -2.94
N ALA A 43 -20.16 -17.69 -4.09
CA ALA A 43 -18.91 -17.48 -4.76
C ALA A 43 -18.34 -16.10 -4.38
N TYR A 44 -17.08 -16.07 -3.97
CA TYR A 44 -16.34 -14.87 -3.58
C TYR A 44 -15.07 -14.77 -4.41
N ASP A 45 -14.67 -13.55 -4.76
CA ASP A 45 -13.32 -13.34 -5.29
C ASP A 45 -12.29 -13.56 -4.18
N ILE A 46 -11.04 -13.90 -4.55
CA ILE A 46 -9.98 -14.15 -3.57
C ILE A 46 -9.78 -12.98 -2.60
N PHE A 47 -9.88 -11.72 -3.07
CA PHE A 47 -9.74 -10.54 -2.22
C PHE A 47 -10.92 -10.36 -1.27
N SER A 48 -12.13 -10.69 -1.70
CA SER A 48 -13.32 -10.67 -0.85
C SER A 48 -13.25 -11.74 0.23
N ARG A 49 -12.64 -12.90 -0.08
CA ARG A 49 -12.36 -13.94 0.92
C ARG A 49 -11.33 -13.47 1.94
N LEU A 50 -10.25 -12.82 1.49
CA LEU A 50 -9.23 -12.25 2.37
C LEU A 50 -9.79 -11.15 3.29
N LEU A 51 -10.68 -10.29 2.79
CA LEU A 51 -11.31 -9.26 3.61
C LEU A 51 -12.17 -9.84 4.74
N LYS A 52 -12.85 -10.97 4.52
CA LYS A 52 -13.54 -11.69 5.62
C LYS A 52 -12.58 -12.20 6.69
N GLU A 53 -11.37 -12.58 6.30
CA GLU A 53 -10.29 -12.97 7.22
C GLU A 53 -9.55 -11.75 7.80
N ARG A 54 -10.02 -10.52 7.51
CA ARG A 54 -9.47 -9.23 7.95
C ARG A 54 -8.07 -8.96 7.40
N ILE A 55 -7.84 -9.44 6.18
CA ILE A 55 -6.59 -9.27 5.48
C ILE A 55 -6.78 -8.19 4.39
N VAL A 56 -6.05 -7.09 4.53
CA VAL A 56 -6.03 -5.97 3.57
C VAL A 56 -4.72 -5.99 2.81
N CYS A 57 -4.77 -6.05 1.48
CA CYS A 57 -3.58 -6.15 0.62
C CYS A 57 -3.37 -4.86 -0.17
N ILE A 58 -2.23 -4.22 0.03
CA ILE A 58 -1.80 -3.04 -0.71
C ILE A 58 -0.64 -3.45 -1.61
N ASN A 59 -0.87 -3.45 -2.92
CA ASN A 59 0.13 -3.80 -3.91
C ASN A 59 0.24 -2.72 -4.98
N GLY A 60 1.45 -2.26 -5.25
CA GLY A 60 1.72 -1.24 -6.27
C GLY A 60 1.85 0.18 -5.70
N PRO A 61 1.86 1.21 -6.57
CA PRO A 61 2.04 2.59 -6.15
C PRO A 61 0.82 3.11 -5.38
N ILE A 62 1.08 3.94 -4.36
CA ILE A 62 0.02 4.57 -3.57
C ILE A 62 -0.47 5.82 -4.31
N SER A 63 -1.69 5.76 -4.85
CA SER A 63 -2.44 6.89 -5.40
C SER A 63 -3.72 7.13 -4.60
N ASP A 64 -4.37 8.27 -4.83
CA ASP A 64 -5.61 8.61 -4.13
C ASP A 64 -6.69 7.53 -4.33
N ASP A 65 -6.84 6.95 -5.53
CA ASP A 65 -7.80 5.87 -5.79
C ASP A 65 -7.52 4.63 -4.91
N THR A 66 -6.25 4.22 -4.82
CA THR A 66 -5.86 3.08 -3.98
C THR A 66 -6.09 3.37 -2.50
N ALA A 67 -5.83 4.60 -2.06
CA ALA A 67 -6.05 5.02 -0.68
C ALA A 67 -7.52 5.01 -0.32
N HIS A 68 -8.41 5.51 -1.19
CA HIS A 68 -9.86 5.47 -0.95
C HIS A 68 -10.36 4.05 -0.73
N VAL A 69 -9.91 3.07 -1.53
CA VAL A 69 -10.30 1.67 -1.36
C VAL A 69 -9.81 1.10 -0.04
N VAL A 70 -8.55 1.37 0.33
CA VAL A 70 -7.96 0.88 1.59
C VAL A 70 -8.68 1.49 2.79
N VAL A 71 -8.93 2.80 2.79
CA VAL A 71 -9.65 3.50 3.85
C VAL A 71 -11.06 2.92 4.04
N ALA A 72 -11.78 2.69 2.93
CA ALA A 72 -13.10 2.08 2.98
C ALA A 72 -13.07 0.67 3.59
N GLN A 73 -12.06 -0.15 3.24
CA GLN A 73 -11.89 -1.49 3.81
C GLN A 73 -11.60 -1.45 5.31
N LEU A 74 -10.75 -0.53 5.77
CA LEU A 74 -10.41 -0.40 7.18
C LEU A 74 -11.63 0.03 8.02
N LEU A 75 -12.40 1.01 7.54
CA LEU A 75 -13.63 1.44 8.20
C LEU A 75 -14.70 0.33 8.23
N PHE A 76 -14.80 -0.46 7.16
CA PHE A 76 -15.67 -1.62 7.12
C PHE A 76 -15.29 -2.65 8.21
N LEU A 77 -14.01 -3.00 8.31
CA LEU A 77 -13.51 -3.96 9.29
C LEU A 77 -13.68 -3.49 10.75
N GLU A 78 -13.50 -2.18 10.99
CA GLU A 78 -13.77 -1.56 12.28
C GLU A 78 -15.26 -1.68 12.66
N SER A 79 -16.17 -1.44 11.71
CA SER A 79 -17.61 -1.55 11.94
C SER A 79 -18.07 -2.98 12.24
N GLU A 80 -17.43 -3.99 11.66
CA GLU A 80 -17.77 -5.39 11.91
C GLU A 80 -17.37 -5.83 13.32
N ASN A 81 -16.07 -5.73 13.65
CA ASN A 81 -15.64 -5.97 15.04
C ASN A 81 -14.38 -5.15 15.36
N PRO A 82 -14.43 -4.17 16.27
CA PRO A 82 -13.29 -3.33 16.62
C PRO A 82 -12.26 -4.04 17.52
N SER A 83 -12.57 -5.22 18.06
CA SER A 83 -11.67 -5.92 19.00
C SER A 83 -10.67 -6.86 18.35
N LYS A 84 -10.94 -7.37 17.13
CA LYS A 84 -10.01 -8.33 16.48
C LYS A 84 -9.01 -7.60 15.59
N PRO A 85 -7.78 -8.11 15.47
CA PRO A 85 -6.75 -7.45 14.69
C PRO A 85 -7.04 -7.44 13.19
N ILE A 86 -6.55 -6.40 12.52
CA ILE A 86 -6.54 -6.27 11.05
C ILE A 86 -5.11 -6.56 10.57
N ASN A 87 -4.94 -7.45 9.61
CA ASN A 87 -3.63 -7.73 9.02
C ASN A 87 -3.49 -7.02 7.67
N MET A 88 -2.57 -6.07 7.58
CA MET A 88 -2.25 -5.34 6.36
C MET A 88 -0.99 -5.88 5.72
N TYR A 89 -1.09 -6.39 4.49
CA TYR A 89 0.06 -6.78 3.69
C TYR A 89 0.43 -5.65 2.73
N LEU A 90 1.66 -5.18 2.82
CA LEU A 90 2.14 -4.03 2.08
C LEU A 90 3.27 -4.43 1.13
N ASN A 91 3.07 -4.20 -0.16
CA ASN A 91 4.11 -4.29 -1.19
C ASN A 91 3.99 -3.05 -2.08
N SER A 92 4.73 -1.99 -1.73
CA SER A 92 4.63 -0.72 -2.44
C SER A 92 5.99 -0.04 -2.60
N PRO A 93 6.32 0.44 -3.81
CA PRO A 93 7.47 1.32 -4.03
C PRO A 93 7.23 2.75 -3.50
N GLY A 94 6.08 3.03 -2.87
CA GLY A 94 5.68 4.37 -2.40
C GLY A 94 4.67 5.04 -3.33
N GLY A 95 4.50 6.36 -3.21
CA GLY A 95 3.53 7.10 -4.01
C GLY A 95 3.24 8.51 -3.48
N ALA A 96 2.02 9.00 -3.70
CA ALA A 96 1.57 10.33 -3.30
C ALA A 96 1.48 10.45 -1.77
N VAL A 97 2.11 11.49 -1.20
CA VAL A 97 2.19 11.73 0.25
C VAL A 97 0.81 11.90 0.89
N THR A 98 -0.08 12.63 0.21
CA THR A 98 -1.46 12.88 0.65
C THR A 98 -2.26 11.59 0.79
N ALA A 99 -2.17 10.71 -0.20
CA ALA A 99 -2.88 9.43 -0.22
C ALA A 99 -2.45 8.52 0.93
N GLY A 100 -1.15 8.42 1.21
CA GLY A 100 -0.68 7.62 2.35
C GLY A 100 -0.96 8.25 3.71
N LEU A 101 -0.98 9.58 3.83
CA LEU A 101 -1.44 10.24 5.05
C LEU A 101 -2.91 9.95 5.35
N ALA A 102 -3.78 9.90 4.33
CA ALA A 102 -5.18 9.51 4.54
C ALA A 102 -5.32 8.10 5.12
N ILE A 103 -4.58 7.12 4.59
CA ILE A 103 -4.54 5.76 5.14
C ILE A 103 -3.97 5.79 6.57
N TYR A 104 -2.89 6.54 6.77
CA TYR A 104 -2.21 6.64 8.06
C TYR A 104 -3.10 7.18 9.17
N ASP A 105 -3.83 8.26 8.89
CA ASP A 105 -4.76 8.87 9.83
C ASP A 105 -5.90 7.91 10.15
N THR A 106 -6.40 7.15 9.15
CA THR A 106 -7.44 6.15 9.40
C THR A 106 -6.94 4.98 10.24
N MET A 107 -5.67 4.56 10.09
CA MET A 107 -5.07 3.54 10.95
C MET A 107 -4.99 3.95 12.42
N GLN A 108 -4.81 5.25 12.67
CA GLN A 108 -4.78 5.81 14.03
C GLN A 108 -6.16 6.09 14.59
N TYR A 109 -7.12 6.42 13.74
CA TYR A 109 -8.51 6.66 14.13
C TYR A 109 -9.23 5.40 14.61
N ILE A 110 -8.92 4.27 13.97
CA ILE A 110 -9.56 2.98 14.20
C ILE A 110 -9.09 2.38 15.54
N ARG A 111 -10.03 1.78 16.30
CA ARG A 111 -9.70 1.16 17.60
C ARG A 111 -9.10 -0.23 17.44
N SER A 112 -9.41 -0.92 16.34
CA SER A 112 -8.86 -2.24 16.09
C SER A 112 -7.34 -2.23 15.99
N PRO A 113 -6.65 -3.23 16.58
CA PRO A 113 -5.20 -3.32 16.47
C PRO A 113 -4.82 -3.73 15.04
N ASN A 114 -4.12 -2.88 14.29
CA ASN A 114 -3.62 -3.25 12.96
C ASN A 114 -2.22 -3.85 13.05
N ASN A 115 -1.96 -4.87 12.25
CA ASN A 115 -0.68 -5.55 12.12
C ASN A 115 -0.23 -5.40 10.67
N THR A 116 0.89 -4.73 10.44
CA THR A 116 1.42 -4.48 9.10
C THR A 116 2.57 -5.42 8.78
N ILE A 117 2.42 -6.20 7.72
CA ILE A 117 3.42 -7.12 7.20
C ILE A 117 3.94 -6.57 5.87
N CYS A 118 5.17 -6.10 5.88
CA CYS A 118 5.86 -5.61 4.70
C CYS A 118 6.32 -6.83 3.83
N LEU A 119 5.76 -7.00 2.63
CA LEU A 119 6.08 -8.06 1.66
C LEU A 119 6.91 -7.49 0.49
N GLY A 120 8.16 -7.94 0.37
CA GLY A 120 9.05 -7.51 -0.71
C GLY A 120 9.68 -6.15 -0.43
N GLN A 121 9.02 -5.06 -0.84
CA GLN A 121 9.50 -3.69 -0.64
C GLN A 121 8.45 -2.80 0.01
N ALA A 122 8.90 -1.98 0.97
CA ALA A 122 8.14 -0.90 1.57
C ALA A 122 9.03 0.35 1.58
N ALA A 123 8.98 1.12 0.50
CA ALA A 123 9.80 2.32 0.32
C ALA A 123 8.98 3.59 0.62
N SER A 124 9.64 4.62 1.17
CA SER A 124 9.03 5.91 1.53
C SER A 124 7.87 5.74 2.52
N MET A 125 6.67 6.22 2.21
CA MET A 125 5.52 6.19 3.11
C MET A 125 5.03 4.77 3.47
N GLY A 126 5.46 3.77 2.70
CA GLY A 126 5.28 2.37 3.07
C GLY A 126 5.99 2.00 4.38
N SER A 127 7.13 2.62 4.69
CA SER A 127 7.86 2.40 5.95
C SER A 127 7.17 3.09 7.13
N SER A 128 6.48 4.21 6.89
CA SER A 128 5.70 4.93 7.92
C SER A 128 4.59 4.05 8.51
N PHE A 129 3.94 3.21 7.69
CA PHE A 129 2.96 2.23 8.19
C PHE A 129 3.61 1.15 9.09
N CYS A 130 4.75 0.59 8.67
CA CYS A 130 5.46 -0.45 9.42
C CYS A 130 6.01 0.08 10.79
N CYS A 131 6.22 1.39 10.93
CA CYS A 131 6.72 2.00 12.18
C CYS A 131 5.65 2.27 13.25
N VAL A 132 4.37 2.31 12.87
CA VAL A 132 3.37 3.04 13.66
C VAL A 132 2.48 2.18 14.52
N GLN A 133 2.45 0.86 14.32
CA GLN A 133 1.58 0.00 15.14
C GLN A 133 2.26 -0.81 16.25
N VAL A 134 1.44 -1.04 17.29
CA VAL A 134 1.65 -1.61 18.62
C VAL A 134 2.93 -2.45 18.78
N PRO A 135 3.76 -2.21 19.82
CA PRO A 135 5.06 -2.85 20.03
C PRO A 135 5.04 -4.39 20.22
N ARG A 136 3.89 -5.06 20.11
CA ARG A 136 3.71 -6.44 20.59
C ARG A 136 3.78 -7.53 19.51
N VAL A 137 3.62 -7.22 18.22
CA VAL A 137 3.72 -8.22 17.15
C VAL A 137 4.41 -7.60 15.94
N ARG A 138 5.71 -7.31 16.06
CA ARG A 138 6.52 -6.92 14.91
C ARG A 138 6.95 -8.18 14.15
N GLY A 139 6.09 -8.67 13.26
CA GLY A 139 6.46 -9.64 12.23
C GLY A 139 7.26 -8.97 11.12
N VAL A 140 8.38 -8.33 11.46
CA VAL A 140 9.23 -7.64 10.48
C VAL A 140 10.27 -8.65 9.98
N LEU A 141 9.96 -9.36 8.89
CA LEU A 141 10.93 -10.12 8.08
C LEU A 141 11.87 -9.19 7.27
N PHE A 142 11.98 -7.90 7.65
CA PHE A 142 12.77 -6.90 6.94
C PHE A 142 14.15 -6.67 7.55
N ARG A 143 14.56 -7.44 8.58
CA ARG A 143 15.85 -7.25 9.26
C ARG A 143 17.06 -7.90 8.54
N MET A 144 17.13 -7.85 7.21
CA MET A 144 18.34 -8.31 6.49
C MET A 144 18.79 -7.51 5.26
N LEU A 145 18.17 -6.38 4.90
CA LEU A 145 18.63 -5.64 3.70
C LEU A 145 18.88 -4.13 3.90
N GLN A 146 19.01 -3.67 5.15
CA GLN A 146 19.58 -2.35 5.44
C GLN A 146 20.60 -2.39 6.58
N SER A 147 21.71 -3.10 6.36
CA SER A 147 23.00 -2.84 7.01
C SER A 147 24.12 -2.97 5.99
#